data_AF-A0A6A5HEL2-F1
#
_entry.id   AF-A0A6A5HEL2-F1
#
_cell.length_a   1.000
_cell.length_b   1.000
_cell.length_c   1.000
_cell.angle_alpha   90.00
_cell.angle_beta   90.00
_cell.angle_gamma   90.00
#
_symmetry.space_group_name_H-M   'P 1'
#
loop_
_entity.id
_entity.type
_entity.pdbx_description
1 polymer ?
#
loop_
_entity_poly.entity_id
_entity_poly.type
_entity_poly.pdbx_seq_one_letter_code
_entity_poly.pdbx_strand_id
1 'polypeptide(L)'
;MNPTEMQYQVLAMMIKARVDSEVITKSINLLSNHPISTDVFDRCNLPCLIMRYASHIGAARDLLLIYRTKKTSEMKNDQSQLLETFYKANMTIFEGAEPPAVLNEFLRKMLEDEVEEYVRLAYRLLTDLDFHMEFYLNIIARARRDRLRIFEAGWLVDKVEKILRYEEIVDEDMDSDVEDEDQEFAGPALPPMHVVDENLEEEEAPEEDSDADDSFDWVSEDEEDEDSDESGYEDESDEMVEERLDEEEEEFNQFGAAIGEVFMRNLARSLKSGNERKIESAIEAISHFQLHPSVYRKYEICRLIFELSFHNFNAMVMFIQLERREEEVYSQQKMEVFHEFLNYLDSDNIDSVNVYKVMAEYLKDKRFEKQVVKVFLNGSVTREQFEDWGIKEHLLNSTEKSDDVNELIEKIKKL
;
A
#
# COMPACT_ATOMS: atom_id res chain seq x y z
N MET A 1 -16.16 -15.53 11.99
CA MET A 1 -14.73 -15.96 11.93
C MET A 1 -14.59 -17.47 12.15
N ASN A 2 -13.57 -18.15 11.59
CA ASN A 2 -13.33 -19.58 11.87
C ASN A 2 -12.71 -19.79 13.28
N PRO A 3 -12.85 -20.97 13.91
CA PRO A 3 -12.41 -21.17 15.31
C PRO A 3 -10.92 -20.97 15.54
N THR A 4 -10.07 -21.41 14.60
CA THR A 4 -8.61 -21.27 14.71
C THR A 4 -8.19 -19.80 14.62
N GLU A 5 -8.79 -19.05 13.69
CA GLU A 5 -8.56 -17.61 13.53
C GLU A 5 -9.04 -16.84 14.76
N MET A 6 -10.19 -17.19 15.33
CA MET A 6 -10.65 -16.61 16.60
C MET A 6 -9.62 -16.81 17.71
N GLN A 7 -9.03 -17.99 17.85
CA GLN A 7 -7.99 -18.23 18.86
C GLN A 7 -6.71 -17.41 18.61
N TYR A 8 -6.31 -17.20 17.36
CA TYR A 8 -5.19 -16.32 17.02
C TYR A 8 -5.51 -14.84 17.29
N GLN A 9 -6.74 -14.40 17.06
CA GLN A 9 -7.18 -13.04 17.39
C GLN A 9 -7.26 -12.82 18.90
N VAL A 10 -7.73 -13.81 19.66
CA VAL A 10 -7.68 -13.80 21.13
C VAL A 10 -6.23 -13.69 21.60
N LEU A 11 -5.31 -14.49 21.05
CA LEU A 11 -3.88 -14.37 21.36
C LEU A 11 -3.34 -12.98 21.02
N ALA A 12 -3.67 -12.43 19.85
CA ALA A 12 -3.27 -11.09 19.43
C ALA A 12 -3.71 -10.02 20.44
N MET A 13 -4.95 -10.09 20.91
CA MET A 13 -5.48 -9.18 21.94
C MET A 13 -4.82 -9.38 23.31
N MET A 14 -4.53 -10.63 23.72
CA MET A 14 -3.79 -10.89 24.95
C MET A 14 -2.37 -10.31 24.91
N ILE A 15 -1.70 -10.42 23.77
CA ILE A 15 -0.37 -9.82 23.53
C ILE A 15 -0.47 -8.29 23.60
N LYS A 16 -1.45 -7.69 22.91
CA LYS A 16 -1.66 -6.23 22.91
C LYS A 16 -1.95 -5.68 24.32
N ALA A 17 -2.77 -6.38 25.08
CA ALA A 17 -3.11 -6.06 26.48
C ALA A 17 -1.97 -6.39 27.48
N ARG A 18 -0.85 -6.96 27.00
CA ARG A 18 0.32 -7.34 27.81
C ARG A 18 -0.03 -8.28 28.96
N VAL A 19 -0.90 -9.25 28.68
CA VAL A 19 -1.24 -10.35 29.61
C VAL A 19 0.03 -11.09 30.03
N ASP A 20 0.00 -11.73 31.20
CA ASP A 20 1.16 -12.40 31.78
C ASP A 20 1.83 -13.40 30.82
N SER A 21 3.16 -13.38 30.80
CA SER A 21 3.96 -14.13 29.83
C SER A 21 3.74 -15.64 29.89
N GLU A 22 3.45 -16.19 31.07
CA GLU A 22 3.09 -17.59 31.25
C GLU A 22 1.79 -17.95 30.53
N VAL A 23 0.79 -17.07 30.58
CA VAL A 23 -0.51 -17.29 29.95
C VAL A 23 -0.37 -17.20 28.44
N ILE A 24 0.35 -16.18 27.94
CA ILE A 24 0.67 -16.07 26.50
C ILE A 24 1.41 -17.32 26.02
N THR A 25 2.39 -17.81 26.79
CA THR A 25 3.14 -19.04 26.45
C THR A 25 2.24 -20.27 26.40
N LYS A 26 1.33 -20.44 27.37
CA LYS A 26 0.35 -21.54 27.36
C LYS A 26 -0.56 -21.46 26.13
N SER A 27 -1.09 -20.27 25.80
CA SER A 27 -1.93 -20.07 24.62
C SER A 27 -1.21 -20.40 23.32
N ILE A 28 0.05 -19.99 23.18
CA ILE A 28 0.89 -20.32 22.02
C ILE A 28 1.10 -21.84 21.93
N ASN A 29 1.40 -22.51 23.04
CA ASN A 29 1.62 -23.96 23.04
C ASN A 29 0.34 -24.73 22.66
N LEU A 30 -0.84 -24.25 23.07
CA LEU A 30 -2.11 -24.85 22.63
C LEU A 30 -2.32 -24.71 21.12
N LEU A 31 -2.02 -23.53 20.57
CA LEU A 31 -2.12 -23.25 19.13
C LEU A 31 -1.09 -24.01 18.30
N SER A 32 0.07 -24.35 18.86
CA SER A 32 1.14 -25.09 18.16
C SER A 32 0.73 -26.50 17.71
N ASN A 33 -0.37 -27.04 18.25
CA ASN A 33 -0.96 -28.31 17.80
C ASN A 33 -1.67 -28.20 16.43
N HIS A 34 -1.87 -26.98 15.93
CA HIS A 34 -2.49 -26.71 14.65
C HIS A 34 -1.45 -26.21 13.63
N PRO A 35 -1.60 -26.55 12.32
CA PRO A 35 -0.74 -25.99 11.30
C PRO A 35 -0.85 -24.46 11.30
N ILE A 36 0.29 -23.77 11.39
CA ILE A 36 0.34 -22.31 11.29
C ILE A 36 -0.05 -21.92 9.86
N SER A 37 -1.18 -21.23 9.69
CA SER A 37 -1.51 -20.54 8.44
C SER A 37 -0.91 -19.14 8.49
N THR A 38 -0.04 -18.82 7.53
CA THR A 38 0.61 -17.49 7.40
C THR A 38 -0.43 -16.39 7.19
N ASP A 39 -1.43 -16.65 6.37
CA ASP A 39 -2.56 -15.76 6.09
C ASP A 39 -3.38 -15.44 7.35
N VAL A 40 -3.68 -16.44 8.20
CA VAL A 40 -4.32 -16.19 9.50
C VAL A 40 -3.43 -15.36 10.42
N PHE A 41 -2.12 -15.63 10.40
CA PHE A 41 -1.13 -14.89 11.18
C PHE A 41 -1.06 -13.41 10.78
N ASP A 42 -1.12 -13.13 9.47
CA ASP A 42 -1.17 -11.79 8.90
C ASP A 42 -2.48 -11.10 9.27
N ARG A 43 -3.63 -11.77 9.09
CA ARG A 43 -4.95 -11.23 9.46
C ARG A 43 -5.06 -10.86 10.94
N CYS A 44 -4.32 -11.52 11.82
CA CYS A 44 -4.29 -11.18 13.24
C CYS A 44 -3.22 -10.12 13.60
N ASN A 45 -2.45 -9.63 12.61
CA ASN A 45 -1.33 -8.71 12.78
C ASN A 45 -0.30 -9.18 13.83
N LEU A 46 -0.19 -10.50 14.01
CA LEU A 46 0.65 -11.10 15.05
C LEU A 46 2.13 -10.74 14.91
N PRO A 47 2.74 -10.66 13.70
CA PRO A 47 4.13 -10.26 13.58
C PRO A 47 4.44 -8.89 14.19
N CYS A 48 3.56 -7.91 13.99
CA CYS A 48 3.72 -6.57 14.56
C CYS A 48 3.51 -6.58 16.08
N LEU A 49 2.44 -7.24 16.55
CA LEU A 49 2.09 -7.30 17.97
C LEU A 49 3.14 -8.04 18.80
N ILE A 50 3.65 -9.17 18.30
CA ILE A 50 4.72 -9.92 18.95
C ILE A 50 5.96 -9.05 19.11
N MET A 51 6.39 -8.38 18.04
CA MET A 51 7.58 -7.52 18.08
C MET A 51 7.42 -6.37 19.08
N ARG A 52 6.24 -5.74 19.10
CA ARG A 52 5.97 -4.55 19.94
C ARG A 52 5.78 -4.87 21.42
N TYR A 53 5.13 -5.98 21.74
CA TYR A 53 4.68 -6.25 23.11
C TYR A 53 5.21 -7.55 23.72
N ALA A 54 5.61 -8.53 22.92
CA ALA A 54 5.97 -9.88 23.37
C ALA A 54 7.35 -10.36 22.90
N SER A 55 8.23 -9.45 22.45
CA SER A 55 9.58 -9.80 21.96
C SER A 55 10.49 -10.42 23.03
N HIS A 56 10.19 -10.17 24.31
CA HIS A 56 10.86 -10.75 25.47
C HIS A 56 10.37 -12.18 25.81
N ILE A 57 9.25 -12.62 25.23
CA ILE A 57 8.67 -13.96 25.48
C ILE A 57 9.27 -14.94 24.48
N GLY A 58 10.02 -15.93 24.98
CA GLY A 58 10.71 -16.93 24.15
C GLY A 58 9.78 -17.63 23.15
N ALA A 59 8.64 -18.13 23.63
CA ALA A 59 7.66 -18.83 22.79
C ALA A 59 7.07 -17.95 21.67
N ALA A 60 6.85 -16.66 21.93
CA ALA A 60 6.34 -15.73 20.91
C ALA A 60 7.38 -15.44 19.82
N ARG A 61 8.65 -15.31 20.22
CA ARG A 61 9.77 -15.14 19.29
C ARG A 61 9.98 -16.39 18.42
N ASP A 62 9.91 -17.57 19.02
CA ASP A 62 10.06 -18.84 18.29
C ASP A 62 8.91 -19.04 17.30
N LEU A 63 7.68 -18.71 17.71
CA LEU A 63 6.51 -18.72 16.83
C LEU A 63 6.67 -17.74 15.64
N LEU A 64 7.15 -16.52 15.91
CA LEU A 64 7.42 -15.53 14.86
C LEU A 64 8.50 -16.03 13.88
N LEU A 65 9.53 -16.71 14.37
CA LEU A 65 10.57 -17.29 13.53
C LEU A 65 10.02 -18.38 12.60
N ILE A 66 9.21 -19.31 13.14
CA ILE A 66 8.56 -20.37 12.36
C ILE A 66 7.67 -19.77 11.27
N TYR A 67 6.85 -18.78 11.64
CA TYR A 67 6.01 -18.05 10.69
C TYR A 67 6.86 -17.43 9.56
N ARG A 68 7.95 -16.72 9.89
CA ARG A 68 8.82 -16.05 8.89
C ARG A 68 9.45 -17.03 7.92
N THR A 69 9.91 -18.18 8.40
CA THR A 69 10.47 -19.24 7.54
C THR A 69 9.43 -19.75 6.55
N LYS A 70 8.20 -20.02 7.02
CA LYS A 70 7.10 -20.46 6.16
C LYS A 70 6.69 -19.38 5.14
N LYS A 71 6.48 -18.15 5.63
CA LYS A 71 6.10 -16.97 4.84
C LYS A 71 7.09 -16.70 3.70
N THR A 72 8.39 -16.76 3.99
CA THR A 72 9.44 -16.57 2.98
C THR A 72 9.37 -17.61 1.87
N SER A 73 9.06 -18.87 2.22
CA SER A 73 8.91 -19.94 1.23
C SER A 73 7.67 -19.73 0.36
N GLU A 74 6.54 -19.34 0.95
CA GLU A 74 5.29 -19.09 0.22
C GLU A 74 5.41 -17.89 -0.72
N MET A 75 5.92 -16.76 -0.22
CA MET A 75 6.15 -15.57 -1.04
C MET A 75 7.11 -15.83 -2.22
N LYS A 76 8.04 -16.77 -2.07
CA LYS A 76 8.93 -17.18 -3.16
C LYS A 76 8.19 -17.99 -4.23
N ASN A 77 7.25 -18.84 -3.82
CA ASN A 77 6.46 -19.65 -4.75
C ASN A 77 5.48 -18.78 -5.54
N ASP A 78 4.87 -17.78 -4.89
CA ASP A 78 3.90 -16.87 -5.50
C ASP A 78 4.55 -15.83 -6.42
N GLN A 79 5.87 -15.65 -6.31
CA GLN A 79 6.62 -14.57 -6.97
C GLN A 79 6.45 -14.58 -8.49
N SER A 80 6.57 -15.75 -9.14
CA SER A 80 6.52 -15.83 -10.60
C SER A 80 5.14 -15.44 -11.15
N GLN A 81 4.07 -15.88 -10.49
CA GLN A 81 2.71 -15.54 -10.89
C GLN A 81 2.44 -14.05 -10.68
N LEU A 82 2.83 -13.49 -9.54
CA LEU A 82 2.69 -12.06 -9.26
C LEU A 82 3.38 -11.20 -10.32
N LEU A 83 4.60 -11.57 -10.71
CA LEU A 83 5.36 -10.82 -11.71
C LEU A 83 4.76 -10.91 -13.11
N GLU A 84 4.19 -12.06 -13.47
CA GLU A 84 3.50 -12.23 -14.75
C GLU A 84 2.19 -11.43 -14.77
N THR A 85 1.41 -11.43 -13.69
CA THR A 85 0.21 -10.59 -13.58
C THR A 85 0.57 -9.10 -13.60
N PHE A 86 1.65 -8.70 -12.93
CA PHE A 86 2.16 -7.33 -12.99
C PHE A 86 2.54 -6.92 -14.41
N TYR A 87 3.22 -7.80 -15.15
CA TYR A 87 3.57 -7.54 -16.56
C TYR A 87 2.32 -7.30 -17.39
N LYS A 88 1.36 -8.24 -17.35
CA LYS A 88 0.11 -8.17 -18.11
C LYS A 88 -0.68 -6.90 -17.77
N ALA A 89 -0.81 -6.59 -16.48
CA ALA A 89 -1.48 -5.39 -16.00
C ALA A 89 -0.89 -4.11 -16.64
N ASN A 90 0.43 -3.95 -16.60
CA ASN A 90 1.06 -2.75 -17.18
C ASN A 90 0.95 -2.71 -18.70
N MET A 91 1.01 -3.87 -19.38
CA MET A 91 0.82 -3.94 -20.82
C MET A 91 -0.59 -3.53 -21.22
N THR A 92 -1.62 -4.00 -20.51
CA THR A 92 -3.03 -3.67 -20.79
C THR A 92 -3.34 -2.22 -20.47
N ILE A 93 -2.88 -1.71 -19.31
CA ILE A 93 -3.19 -0.33 -18.88
C ILE A 93 -2.50 0.71 -19.76
N PHE A 94 -1.29 0.44 -20.23
CA PHE A 94 -0.47 1.39 -21.01
C PHE A 94 -0.33 1.00 -22.48
N GLU A 95 -1.26 0.22 -23.01
CA GLU A 95 -1.28 -0.12 -24.44
C GLU A 95 -1.51 1.16 -25.26
N GLY A 96 -0.46 1.63 -25.95
CA GLY A 96 -0.52 2.85 -26.76
C GLY A 96 -0.50 4.17 -25.97
N ALA A 97 -0.33 4.11 -24.64
CA ALA A 97 -0.22 5.28 -23.78
C ALA A 97 1.18 5.38 -23.15
N GLU A 98 1.63 6.59 -22.86
CA GLU A 98 2.90 6.78 -22.19
C GLU A 98 2.79 6.40 -20.70
N PRO A 99 3.71 5.58 -20.16
CA PRO A 99 3.66 5.21 -18.75
C PRO A 99 3.98 6.38 -17.81
N PRO A 100 3.37 6.42 -16.61
CA PRO A 100 3.57 7.51 -15.66
C PRO A 100 4.99 7.54 -15.08
N ALA A 101 5.47 8.72 -14.69
CA ALA A 101 6.80 8.92 -14.11
C ALA A 101 7.10 8.01 -12.89
N VAL A 102 6.07 7.71 -12.10
CA VAL A 102 6.15 6.78 -10.95
C VAL A 102 6.61 5.38 -11.40
N LEU A 103 6.14 4.90 -12.56
CA LEU A 103 6.57 3.63 -13.12
C LEU A 103 8.04 3.71 -13.58
N ASN A 104 8.47 4.83 -14.17
CA ASN A 104 9.86 5.03 -14.62
C ASN A 104 10.84 4.90 -13.45
N GLU A 105 10.56 5.61 -12.35
CA GLU A 105 11.38 5.52 -11.14
C GLU A 105 11.36 4.12 -10.54
N PHE A 106 10.20 3.47 -10.54
CA PHE A 106 10.03 2.13 -10.04
C PHE A 106 10.85 1.10 -10.83
N LEU A 107 10.77 1.12 -12.16
CA LEU A 107 11.54 0.25 -13.05
C LEU A 107 13.04 0.49 -12.87
N ARG A 108 13.48 1.75 -12.71
CA ARG A 108 14.88 2.06 -12.41
C ARG A 108 15.35 1.39 -11.12
N LYS A 109 14.52 1.40 -10.07
CA LYS A 109 14.83 0.70 -8.81
C LYS A 109 14.81 -0.82 -8.98
N MET A 110 13.88 -1.38 -9.75
CA MET A 110 13.85 -2.81 -10.06
C MET A 110 15.09 -3.27 -10.82
N LEU A 111 15.69 -2.43 -11.66
CA LEU A 111 16.95 -2.77 -12.31
C LEU A 111 18.07 -2.96 -11.27
N GLU A 112 18.05 -2.23 -10.15
CA GLU A 112 19.02 -2.38 -9.04
C GLU A 112 18.76 -3.58 -8.12
N ASP A 113 17.76 -4.41 -8.43
CA ASP A 113 17.38 -5.53 -7.56
C ASP A 113 18.43 -6.65 -7.52
N GLU A 114 18.56 -7.29 -6.36
CA GLU A 114 19.38 -8.50 -6.20
C GLU A 114 18.71 -9.73 -6.83
N VAL A 115 17.37 -9.71 -6.94
CA VAL A 115 16.57 -10.81 -7.46
C VAL A 115 16.45 -10.65 -8.98
N GLU A 116 17.12 -11.54 -9.71
CA GLU A 116 17.27 -11.46 -11.17
C GLU A 116 15.92 -11.41 -11.91
N GLU A 117 14.88 -12.08 -11.41
CA GLU A 117 13.54 -12.07 -12.02
C GLU A 117 12.93 -10.66 -12.11
N TYR A 118 13.22 -9.78 -11.14
CA TYR A 118 12.74 -8.40 -11.15
C TYR A 118 13.49 -7.55 -12.18
N VAL A 119 14.80 -7.77 -12.28
CA VAL A 119 15.63 -7.08 -13.27
C VAL A 119 15.20 -7.48 -14.68
N ARG A 120 14.92 -8.77 -14.90
CA ARG A 120 14.42 -9.30 -16.18
C ARG A 120 13.06 -8.71 -16.53
N LEU A 121 12.13 -8.68 -15.57
CA LEU A 121 10.81 -8.06 -15.78
C LEU A 121 10.92 -6.57 -16.11
N ALA A 122 11.78 -5.84 -15.40
CA ALA A 122 11.99 -4.42 -15.68
C ALA A 122 12.50 -4.21 -17.10
N TYR A 123 13.52 -4.96 -17.54
CA TYR A 123 13.99 -4.88 -18.92
C TYR A 123 12.93 -5.24 -19.95
N ARG A 124 12.07 -6.23 -19.67
CA ARG A 124 10.96 -6.61 -20.53
C ARG A 124 9.96 -5.46 -20.69
N LEU A 125 9.50 -4.86 -19.58
CA LEU A 125 8.59 -3.71 -19.61
C LEU A 125 9.21 -2.50 -20.31
N LEU A 126 10.50 -2.23 -20.08
CA LEU A 126 11.24 -1.17 -20.77
C LEU A 126 11.35 -1.39 -22.28
N THR A 127 11.31 -2.65 -22.72
CA THR A 127 11.35 -2.99 -24.15
C THR A 127 9.96 -2.89 -24.77
N ASP A 128 8.94 -3.35 -24.07
CA ASP A 128 7.61 -3.53 -24.63
C ASP A 128 6.74 -2.26 -24.53
N LEU A 129 6.97 -1.40 -23.53
CA LEU A 129 6.30 -0.10 -23.39
C LEU A 129 7.13 1.04 -23.99
N ASP A 130 6.48 2.14 -24.32
CA ASP A 130 7.11 3.31 -24.93
C ASP A 130 7.33 4.44 -23.91
N PHE A 131 8.58 4.58 -23.47
CA PHE A 131 9.03 5.64 -22.58
C PHE A 131 9.72 6.77 -23.36
N HIS A 132 9.73 7.98 -22.82
CA HIS A 132 10.58 9.07 -23.31
C HIS A 132 12.07 8.67 -23.48
N MET A 133 12.68 9.15 -24.57
CA MET A 133 14.07 8.82 -24.93
C MET A 133 15.10 9.20 -23.86
N GLU A 134 14.89 10.30 -23.14
CA GLU A 134 15.77 10.71 -22.03
C GLU A 134 15.88 9.62 -20.96
N PHE A 135 14.78 8.90 -20.71
CA PHE A 135 14.79 7.80 -19.74
C PHE A 135 15.64 6.63 -20.23
N TYR A 136 15.55 6.26 -21.51
CA TYR A 136 16.38 5.22 -22.11
C TYR A 136 17.88 5.56 -22.07
N LEU A 137 18.24 6.81 -22.40
CA LEU A 137 19.64 7.26 -22.35
C LEU A 137 20.26 7.14 -20.96
N ASN A 138 19.46 7.32 -19.90
CA ASN A 138 19.91 7.15 -18.52
C ASN A 138 20.18 5.69 -18.12
N ILE A 139 19.59 4.71 -18.81
CA ILE A 139 19.69 3.29 -18.45
C ILE A 139 20.45 2.43 -19.46
N ILE A 140 20.65 2.91 -20.69
CA ILE A 140 21.25 2.13 -21.80
C ILE A 140 22.67 1.65 -21.50
N ALA A 141 23.48 2.47 -20.81
CA ALA A 141 24.84 2.09 -20.42
C ALA A 141 24.85 0.91 -19.43
N ARG A 142 23.80 0.81 -18.61
CA ARG A 142 23.59 -0.37 -17.76
C ARG A 142 23.12 -1.56 -18.57
N ALA A 143 22.10 -1.39 -19.42
CA ALA A 143 21.59 -2.46 -20.28
C ALA A 143 22.71 -3.11 -21.12
N ARG A 144 23.62 -2.30 -21.69
CA ARG A 144 24.80 -2.78 -22.44
C ARG A 144 25.77 -3.63 -21.60
N ARG A 145 25.88 -3.37 -20.29
CA ARG A 145 26.69 -4.20 -19.37
C ARG A 145 25.94 -5.49 -19.04
N ASP A 146 24.64 -5.38 -18.81
CA ASP A 146 23.81 -6.49 -18.32
C ASP A 146 23.44 -7.48 -19.45
N ARG A 147 23.49 -7.06 -20.74
CA ARG A 147 23.13 -7.90 -21.92
C ARG A 147 23.87 -9.22 -22.06
N LEU A 148 25.05 -9.35 -21.44
CA LEU A 148 25.82 -10.61 -21.46
C LEU A 148 25.25 -11.66 -20.50
N ARG A 149 24.51 -11.22 -19.48
CA ARG A 149 23.93 -12.08 -18.44
C ARG A 149 22.41 -12.16 -18.56
N ILE A 150 21.76 -11.07 -18.95
CA ILE A 150 20.30 -10.92 -19.00
C ILE A 150 19.88 -10.72 -20.45
N PHE A 151 19.07 -11.64 -20.98
CA PHE A 151 18.68 -11.63 -22.38
C PHE A 151 17.78 -10.43 -22.72
N GLU A 152 16.84 -10.12 -21.83
CA GLU A 152 15.90 -9.00 -21.96
C GLU A 152 16.63 -7.64 -22.04
N ALA A 153 17.80 -7.51 -21.41
CA ALA A 153 18.62 -6.31 -21.51
C ALA A 153 19.19 -6.12 -22.93
N GLY A 154 19.42 -7.20 -23.66
CA GLY A 154 19.82 -7.16 -25.08
C GLY A 154 18.71 -6.62 -25.96
N TRP A 155 17.46 -7.04 -25.73
CA TRP A 155 16.30 -6.54 -26.47
C TRP A 155 16.11 -5.04 -26.30
N LEU A 156 16.26 -4.54 -25.06
CA LEU A 156 16.21 -3.10 -24.81
C LEU A 156 17.31 -2.35 -25.57
N VAL A 157 18.54 -2.89 -25.58
CA VAL A 157 19.65 -2.28 -26.33
C VAL A 157 19.34 -2.22 -27.82
N ASP A 158 18.82 -3.30 -28.40
CA ASP A 158 18.47 -3.36 -29.80
C ASP A 158 17.32 -2.38 -30.14
N LYS A 159 16.31 -2.24 -29.26
CA LYS A 159 15.23 -1.25 -29.40
C LYS A 159 15.79 0.17 -29.43
N VAL A 160 16.60 0.55 -28.44
CA VAL A 160 17.14 1.92 -28.34
C VAL A 160 18.10 2.23 -29.49
N GLU A 161 18.98 1.29 -29.87
CA GLU A 161 19.88 1.49 -31.01
C GLU A 161 19.13 1.59 -32.34
N LYS A 162 17.99 0.91 -32.48
CA LYS A 162 17.11 1.07 -33.63
C LYS A 162 16.51 2.47 -33.67
N ILE A 163 15.96 2.97 -32.55
CA ILE A 163 15.37 4.32 -32.48
C ILE A 163 16.41 5.39 -32.83
N LEU A 164 17.61 5.33 -32.23
CA LEU A 164 18.68 6.30 -32.48
C LEU A 164 19.12 6.31 -33.95
N ARG A 165 19.15 5.15 -34.63
CA ARG A 165 19.46 5.09 -36.06
C ARG A 165 18.36 5.69 -36.93
N TYR A 166 17.09 5.54 -36.54
CA TYR A 166 15.99 6.18 -37.26
C TYR A 166 16.05 7.70 -37.13
N GLU A 167 16.36 8.22 -35.93
CA GLU A 167 16.57 9.67 -35.73
C GLU A 167 17.75 10.19 -36.58
N GLU A 168 18.89 9.48 -36.59
CA GLU A 168 20.05 9.84 -37.43
C GLU A 168 19.73 9.88 -38.93
N ILE A 169 18.93 8.92 -39.44
CA ILE A 169 18.52 8.89 -40.85
C ILE A 169 17.54 10.03 -41.18
N VAL A 170 16.59 10.33 -40.27
CA VAL A 170 15.61 11.41 -40.49
C VAL A 170 16.29 12.79 -40.45
N ASP A 171 17.27 12.98 -39.56
CA ASP A 171 18.07 14.21 -39.50
C ASP A 171 18.97 14.35 -40.75
N GLU A 172 19.59 13.27 -41.24
CA GLU A 172 20.38 13.27 -42.48
C GLU A 172 19.51 13.56 -43.73
N ASP A 173 18.29 13.05 -43.79
CA ASP A 173 17.35 13.32 -44.89
C ASP A 173 16.83 14.77 -44.87
N MET A 174 16.69 15.39 -43.69
CA MET A 174 16.30 16.80 -43.54
C MET A 174 17.43 17.80 -43.86
N ASP A 175 18.67 17.44 -43.59
CA ASP A 175 19.86 18.25 -43.93
C ASP A 175 20.29 18.10 -45.40
N SER A 176 19.69 17.16 -46.15
CA SER A 176 20.00 16.91 -47.56
C SER A 176 19.23 17.78 -48.57
N ASP A 177 18.28 18.61 -48.10
CA ASP A 177 17.45 19.49 -48.93
C ASP A 177 17.96 20.96 -48.99
N VAL A 178 19.19 21.23 -48.57
CA VAL A 178 19.80 22.57 -48.70
C VAL A 178 21.20 22.46 -49.31
N GLU A 179 21.28 22.20 -50.61
CA GLU A 179 22.34 22.71 -51.48
C GLU A 179 21.99 22.45 -52.95
N ASP A 180 21.41 23.45 -53.63
CA ASP A 180 21.87 23.98 -54.93
C ASP A 180 20.81 24.88 -55.60
N GLU A 181 21.04 26.20 -55.61
CA GLU A 181 21.35 26.93 -56.85
C GLU A 181 21.41 28.45 -56.59
N ASP A 182 22.64 28.97 -56.61
CA ASP A 182 22.96 30.37 -56.86
C ASP A 182 22.31 30.84 -58.18
N GLN A 183 21.40 31.81 -58.10
CA GLN A 183 21.07 32.65 -59.26
C GLN A 183 21.15 34.14 -58.91
N GLU A 184 22.32 34.67 -59.22
CA GLU A 184 22.69 36.08 -59.27
C GLU A 184 21.74 36.85 -60.22
N PHE A 185 20.88 37.73 -59.69
CA PHE A 185 20.21 38.76 -60.48
C PHE A 185 20.38 40.14 -59.84
N ALA A 186 21.01 41.04 -60.59
CA ALA A 186 21.41 42.36 -60.16
C ALA A 186 20.28 43.41 -60.24
N GLY A 187 20.16 44.21 -59.18
CA GLY A 187 19.72 45.63 -59.21
C GLY A 187 18.37 45.96 -58.55
N PRO A 188 18.11 47.22 -58.17
CA PRO A 188 18.98 48.17 -57.47
C PRO A 188 18.31 48.82 -56.22
N ALA A 189 19.17 49.26 -55.30
CA ALA A 189 19.05 50.34 -54.28
C ALA A 189 17.66 50.80 -53.76
N LEU A 190 17.51 50.70 -52.43
CA LEU A 190 16.47 51.26 -51.55
C LEU A 190 16.26 52.78 -51.64
N PRO A 191 15.09 53.27 -51.19
CA PRO A 191 15.00 54.48 -50.36
C PRO A 191 14.36 54.22 -48.97
N PRO A 192 14.48 55.18 -48.02
CA PRO A 192 14.63 54.87 -46.59
C PRO A 192 13.38 55.10 -45.71
N MET A 193 13.43 54.50 -44.50
CA MET A 193 12.84 54.91 -43.21
C MET A 193 11.34 55.30 -43.14
N HIS A 194 10.61 54.61 -42.26
CA HIS A 194 9.81 55.31 -41.25
C HIS A 194 9.74 54.52 -39.93
N VAL A 195 10.20 55.18 -38.86
CA VAL A 195 10.03 54.80 -37.46
C VAL A 195 8.71 55.42 -37.01
N VAL A 196 7.81 54.64 -36.42
CA VAL A 196 6.84 55.16 -35.47
C VAL A 196 6.73 54.18 -34.30
N ASP A 197 7.24 54.69 -33.20
CA ASP A 197 7.12 54.28 -31.80
C ASP A 197 5.70 54.64 -31.32
N GLU A 198 5.10 53.83 -30.44
CA GLU A 198 4.23 54.29 -29.33
C GLU A 198 3.72 53.11 -28.49
N ASN A 199 4.37 52.95 -27.33
CA ASN A 199 3.84 52.75 -25.97
C ASN A 199 2.35 52.39 -25.77
N LEU A 200 2.12 51.60 -24.71
CA LEU A 200 1.22 51.83 -23.55
C LEU A 200 0.82 50.45 -23.01
N GLU A 201 1.29 49.94 -21.88
CA GLU A 201 1.21 50.37 -20.47
C GLU A 201 0.55 49.22 -19.69
N GLU A 202 0.99 49.08 -18.44
CA GLU A 202 0.78 48.00 -17.48
C GLU A 202 -0.62 48.01 -16.82
N GLU A 203 -0.77 47.13 -15.82
CA GLU A 203 -1.82 47.04 -14.78
C GLU A 203 -2.98 46.08 -15.13
N GLU A 204 -3.44 45.16 -14.28
CA GLU A 204 -3.27 44.94 -12.84
C GLU A 204 -3.74 43.50 -12.53
N ALA A 205 -3.19 42.88 -11.48
CA ALA A 205 -3.72 41.64 -10.91
C ALA A 205 -5.08 41.87 -10.21
N PRO A 206 -5.87 40.81 -9.98
CA PRO A 206 -5.89 40.34 -8.59
C PRO A 206 -5.91 38.81 -8.44
N GLU A 207 -5.50 38.39 -7.26
CA GLU A 207 -5.59 37.02 -6.74
C GLU A 207 -7.03 36.60 -6.47
N GLU A 208 -7.33 35.31 -6.66
CA GLU A 208 -8.41 34.63 -5.95
C GLU A 208 -8.02 33.16 -5.72
N ASP A 209 -8.01 32.78 -4.44
CA ASP A 209 -7.94 31.42 -3.92
C ASP A 209 -9.07 30.56 -4.50
N SER A 210 -8.78 29.34 -4.96
CA SER A 210 -9.73 28.23 -4.83
C SER A 210 -9.03 26.88 -4.83
N ASP A 211 -9.38 26.08 -3.82
CA ASP A 211 -8.98 24.70 -3.60
C ASP A 211 -9.46 23.81 -4.76
N ALA A 212 -8.53 23.18 -5.48
CA ALA A 212 -8.82 22.14 -6.46
C ALA A 212 -8.61 20.76 -5.82
N ASP A 213 -9.72 20.17 -5.41
CA ASP A 213 -9.91 18.76 -5.10
C ASP A 213 -10.29 18.04 -6.41
N ASP A 214 -9.30 17.58 -7.18
CA ASP A 214 -9.53 16.75 -8.37
C ASP A 214 -9.78 15.30 -7.95
N SER A 215 -11.00 15.05 -7.49
CA SER A 215 -11.61 13.72 -7.45
C SER A 215 -12.07 13.36 -8.86
N PHE A 216 -11.37 12.41 -9.50
CA PHE A 216 -11.74 11.80 -10.78
C PHE A 216 -13.15 11.16 -10.68
N ASP A 217 -14.15 11.80 -11.31
CA ASP A 217 -15.53 11.31 -11.41
C ASP A 217 -15.83 11.02 -12.89
N TRP A 218 -15.94 9.74 -13.25
CA TRP A 218 -16.40 9.31 -14.58
C TRP A 218 -17.89 8.97 -14.49
N VAL A 219 -18.74 9.97 -14.73
CA VAL A 219 -20.14 9.77 -15.09
C VAL A 219 -20.29 10.17 -16.54
N SER A 220 -20.42 9.20 -17.44
CA SER A 220 -20.77 9.41 -18.83
C SER A 220 -22.26 9.72 -18.95
N GLU A 221 -22.59 10.94 -19.34
CA GLU A 221 -23.90 11.30 -19.89
C GLU A 221 -23.91 10.88 -21.36
N ASP A 222 -24.66 9.82 -21.69
CA ASP A 222 -24.98 9.47 -23.07
C ASP A 222 -26.08 10.40 -23.60
N GLU A 223 -25.74 11.21 -24.60
CA GLU A 223 -26.73 11.85 -25.47
C GLU A 223 -27.17 10.85 -26.56
N GLU A 224 -28.48 10.64 -26.62
CA GLU A 224 -29.17 9.88 -27.65
C GLU A 224 -28.99 10.54 -29.03
N ASP A 225 -28.45 9.81 -29.99
CA ASP A 225 -28.68 10.07 -31.42
C ASP A 225 -29.05 8.74 -32.11
N GLU A 226 -30.35 8.59 -32.39
CA GLU A 226 -30.90 7.59 -33.31
C GLU A 226 -30.52 7.95 -34.76
N ASP A 227 -29.89 7.03 -35.49
CA ASP A 227 -30.41 6.56 -36.80
C ASP A 227 -29.53 5.44 -37.40
N SER A 228 -30.06 4.21 -37.28
CA SER A 228 -30.08 3.11 -38.26
C SER A 228 -28.93 2.96 -39.28
N ASP A 229 -28.20 1.84 -39.20
CA ASP A 229 -28.10 0.96 -40.38
C ASP A 229 -27.83 -0.52 -40.04
N GLU A 230 -28.65 -1.35 -40.69
CA GLU A 230 -28.81 -2.80 -40.64
C GLU A 230 -27.50 -3.54 -40.97
N SER A 231 -26.80 -4.06 -39.95
CA SER A 231 -25.80 -5.11 -40.13
C SER A 231 -25.98 -6.19 -39.09
N GLY A 232 -26.09 -7.43 -39.58
CA GLY A 232 -26.40 -8.62 -38.77
C GLY A 232 -25.26 -8.99 -37.84
N TYR A 233 -25.21 -8.33 -36.69
CA TYR A 233 -24.54 -8.85 -35.51
C TYR A 233 -25.47 -9.87 -34.87
N GLU A 234 -24.93 -11.05 -34.57
CA GLU A 234 -25.58 -11.96 -33.63
C GLU A 234 -25.66 -11.18 -32.31
N ASP A 235 -26.87 -10.73 -31.93
CA ASP A 235 -27.11 -10.04 -30.66
C ASP A 235 -26.51 -10.90 -29.54
N GLU A 236 -25.37 -10.47 -29.01
CA GLU A 236 -24.89 -10.97 -27.73
C GLU A 236 -26.01 -10.63 -26.74
N SER A 237 -26.60 -11.66 -26.14
CA SER A 237 -27.64 -11.44 -25.13
C SER A 237 -27.09 -10.56 -24.02
N ASP A 238 -27.90 -9.64 -23.48
CA ASP A 238 -27.53 -8.77 -22.36
C ASP A 238 -26.82 -9.52 -21.21
N GLU A 239 -27.21 -10.77 -20.95
CA GLU A 239 -26.57 -11.67 -19.96
C GLU A 239 -25.09 -12.00 -20.28
N MET A 240 -24.71 -12.14 -21.56
CA MET A 240 -23.32 -12.35 -21.97
C MET A 240 -22.49 -11.06 -21.98
N VAL A 241 -23.15 -9.91 -22.15
CA VAL A 241 -22.51 -8.60 -22.05
C VAL A 241 -22.22 -8.27 -20.57
N GLU A 242 -23.19 -8.51 -19.68
CA GLU A 242 -23.00 -8.39 -18.22
C GLU A 242 -21.91 -9.33 -17.70
N GLU A 243 -21.90 -10.62 -18.10
CA GLU A 243 -20.83 -11.55 -17.71
C GLU A 243 -19.43 -11.09 -18.19
N ARG A 244 -19.34 -10.50 -19.38
CA ARG A 244 -18.06 -9.97 -19.90
C ARG A 244 -17.60 -8.74 -19.12
N LEU A 245 -18.51 -7.82 -18.81
CA LEU A 245 -18.19 -6.62 -18.03
C LEU A 245 -17.75 -6.97 -16.61
N ASP A 246 -18.40 -7.96 -15.98
CA ASP A 246 -18.00 -8.47 -14.67
C ASP A 246 -16.60 -9.12 -14.73
N GLU A 247 -16.30 -9.92 -15.78
CA GLU A 247 -14.96 -10.50 -15.99
C GLU A 247 -13.88 -9.44 -16.21
N GLU A 248 -14.17 -8.39 -16.98
CA GLU A 248 -13.27 -7.26 -17.22
C GLU A 248 -13.02 -6.43 -15.94
N GLU A 249 -14.06 -6.18 -15.14
CA GLU A 249 -13.93 -5.50 -13.85
C GLU A 249 -13.11 -6.33 -12.85
N GLU A 250 -13.34 -7.65 -12.80
CA GLU A 250 -12.55 -8.57 -11.98
C GLU A 250 -11.08 -8.61 -12.40
N GLU A 251 -10.78 -8.62 -13.72
CA GLU A 251 -9.42 -8.59 -14.24
C GLU A 251 -8.72 -7.26 -13.92
N PHE A 252 -9.42 -6.13 -14.07
CA PHE A 252 -8.89 -4.80 -13.75
C PHE A 252 -8.59 -4.66 -12.25
N ASN A 253 -9.45 -5.19 -11.40
CA ASN A 253 -9.23 -5.26 -9.95
C ASN A 253 -8.01 -6.14 -9.60
N GLN A 254 -7.82 -7.27 -10.28
CA GLN A 254 -6.64 -8.11 -10.11
C GLN A 254 -5.35 -7.41 -10.55
N PHE A 255 -5.40 -6.62 -11.61
CA PHE A 255 -4.28 -5.81 -12.10
C PHE A 255 -3.86 -4.73 -11.11
N GLY A 256 -4.81 -3.93 -10.60
CA GLY A 256 -4.54 -2.93 -9.56
C GLY A 256 -3.92 -3.57 -8.30
N ALA A 257 -4.44 -4.73 -7.89
CA ALA A 257 -3.91 -5.47 -6.75
C ALA A 257 -2.46 -5.96 -6.98
N ALA A 258 -2.16 -6.52 -8.16
CA ALA A 258 -0.82 -7.00 -8.50
C ALA A 258 0.21 -5.86 -8.57
N ILE A 259 -0.16 -4.73 -9.18
CA ILE A 259 0.68 -3.52 -9.21
C ILE A 259 0.96 -3.05 -7.78
N GLY A 260 -0.09 -2.82 -7.00
CA GLY A 260 0.06 -2.39 -5.61
C GLY A 260 0.90 -3.34 -4.76
N GLU A 261 0.75 -4.65 -4.97
CA GLU A 261 1.53 -5.66 -4.24
C GLU A 261 3.03 -5.61 -4.58
N VAL A 262 3.39 -5.40 -5.85
CA VAL A 262 4.79 -5.27 -6.29
C VAL A 262 5.43 -3.99 -5.70
N PHE A 263 4.69 -2.88 -5.64
CA PHE A 263 5.14 -1.67 -4.94
C PHE A 263 5.25 -1.89 -3.42
N MET A 264 4.34 -2.65 -2.81
CA MET A 264 4.41 -3.00 -1.38
C MET A 264 5.68 -3.80 -1.05
N ARG A 265 6.06 -4.74 -1.92
CA ARG A 265 7.30 -5.50 -1.79
C ARG A 265 8.53 -4.60 -1.85
N ASN A 266 8.52 -3.61 -2.72
CA ASN A 266 9.58 -2.61 -2.80
C ASN A 266 9.66 -1.78 -1.49
N LEU A 267 8.53 -1.32 -0.97
CA LEU A 267 8.48 -0.63 0.33
C LEU A 267 9.06 -1.49 1.47
N ALA A 268 8.65 -2.76 1.56
CA ALA A 268 9.18 -3.68 2.57
C ALA A 268 10.70 -3.83 2.49
N ARG A 269 11.28 -3.77 1.29
CA ARG A 269 12.74 -3.83 1.08
C ARG A 269 13.42 -2.51 1.38
N SER A 270 12.84 -1.38 0.97
CA SER A 270 13.33 -0.06 1.32
C SER A 270 13.45 0.09 2.83
N LEU A 271 12.43 -0.34 3.59
CA LEU A 271 12.46 -0.37 5.06
C LEU A 271 13.62 -1.24 5.59
N LYS A 272 13.82 -2.44 5.03
CA LYS A 272 14.93 -3.32 5.41
C LYS A 272 16.31 -2.74 5.10
N SER A 273 16.42 -1.90 4.07
CA SER A 273 17.69 -1.27 3.71
C SER A 273 18.13 -0.18 4.68
N GLY A 274 17.18 0.41 5.44
CA GLY A 274 17.41 1.54 6.32
C GLY A 274 17.79 2.85 5.61
N ASN A 275 17.79 2.88 4.27
CA ASN A 275 18.12 4.07 3.50
C ASN A 275 16.90 5.00 3.44
N GLU A 276 16.98 6.14 4.13
CA GLU A 276 15.91 7.13 4.23
C GLU A 276 15.33 7.52 2.87
N ARG A 277 16.16 7.89 1.89
CA ARG A 277 15.68 8.27 0.54
C ARG A 277 14.91 7.14 -0.16
N LYS A 278 15.37 5.90 0.00
CA LYS A 278 14.67 4.73 -0.58
C LYS A 278 13.33 4.48 0.10
N ILE A 279 13.25 4.73 1.41
CA ILE A 279 12.02 4.61 2.20
C ILE A 279 11.02 5.68 1.75
N GLU A 280 11.43 6.94 1.73
CA GLU A 280 10.57 8.07 1.37
C GLU A 280 9.96 7.90 -0.02
N SER A 281 10.81 7.63 -1.02
CA SER A 281 10.35 7.46 -2.39
C SER A 281 9.53 6.17 -2.60
N ALA A 282 9.64 5.17 -1.71
CA ALA A 282 8.74 4.01 -1.73
C ALA A 282 7.40 4.27 -1.04
N ILE A 283 7.37 5.11 0.01
CA ILE A 283 6.14 5.56 0.67
C ILE A 283 5.34 6.47 -0.26
N GLU A 284 6.00 7.40 -0.94
CA GLU A 284 5.38 8.26 -1.94
C GLU A 284 4.76 7.44 -3.06
N ALA A 285 5.53 6.50 -3.63
CA ALA A 285 5.02 5.65 -4.70
C ALA A 285 3.82 4.78 -4.27
N ILE A 286 3.79 4.25 -3.04
CA ILE A 286 2.65 3.45 -2.57
C ILE A 286 1.41 4.32 -2.28
N SER A 287 1.60 5.63 -2.04
CA SER A 287 0.49 6.53 -1.68
C SER A 287 -0.50 6.76 -2.81
N HIS A 288 -0.09 6.51 -4.06
CA HIS A 288 -0.96 6.54 -5.23
C HIS A 288 -1.90 5.32 -5.34
N PHE A 289 -1.74 4.31 -4.47
CA PHE A 289 -2.57 3.11 -4.49
C PHE A 289 -3.45 3.02 -3.25
N GLN A 290 -4.75 2.82 -3.45
CA GLN A 290 -5.70 2.60 -2.36
C GLN A 290 -5.71 1.12 -1.91
N LEU A 291 -4.61 0.63 -1.34
CA LEU A 291 -4.50 -0.79 -0.99
C LEU A 291 -5.22 -1.16 0.29
N HIS A 292 -5.85 -2.33 0.31
CA HIS A 292 -6.48 -2.85 1.53
C HIS A 292 -5.42 -3.13 2.62
N PRO A 293 -5.68 -2.86 3.92
CA PRO A 293 -4.72 -3.07 5.02
C PRO A 293 -4.12 -4.49 5.11
N SER A 294 -4.82 -5.50 4.59
CA SER A 294 -4.30 -6.88 4.52
C SER A 294 -2.99 -7.00 3.74
N VAL A 295 -2.78 -6.16 2.72
CA VAL A 295 -1.54 -6.16 1.92
C VAL A 295 -0.36 -5.66 2.77
N TYR A 296 -0.57 -4.62 3.58
CA TYR A 296 0.45 -4.11 4.52
C TYR A 296 0.79 -5.15 5.60
N ARG A 297 -0.22 -5.90 6.07
CA ARG A 297 -0.01 -7.05 6.99
C ARG A 297 0.76 -8.19 6.33
N LYS A 298 0.40 -8.55 5.09
CA LYS A 298 1.08 -9.58 4.27
C LYS A 298 2.58 -9.31 4.13
N TYR A 299 2.97 -8.04 3.98
CA TYR A 299 4.37 -7.60 3.85
C TYR A 299 5.00 -7.14 5.18
N GLU A 300 4.31 -7.33 6.30
CA GLU A 300 4.77 -7.02 7.65
C GLU A 300 5.22 -5.56 7.84
N ILE A 301 4.60 -4.61 7.13
CA ILE A 301 5.06 -3.22 7.05
C ILE A 301 5.10 -2.54 8.42
N CYS A 302 4.02 -2.65 9.21
CA CYS A 302 3.97 -2.08 10.55
C CYS A 302 5.09 -2.61 11.46
N ARG A 303 5.41 -3.91 11.36
CA ARG A 303 6.52 -4.51 12.09
C ARG A 303 7.86 -3.95 11.61
N LEU A 304 8.08 -3.89 10.29
CA LEU A 304 9.32 -3.40 9.71
C LEU A 304 9.60 -1.96 10.11
N ILE A 305 8.58 -1.10 10.11
CA ILE A 305 8.70 0.28 10.57
C ILE A 305 9.08 0.31 12.05
N PHE A 306 8.35 -0.41 12.89
CA PHE A 306 8.60 -0.44 14.33
C PHE A 306 10.00 -0.97 14.68
N GLU A 307 10.47 -2.00 13.98
CA GLU A 307 11.74 -2.68 14.28
C GLU A 307 12.95 -1.98 13.67
N LEU A 308 12.84 -1.44 12.44
CA LEU A 308 14.00 -1.01 11.64
C LEU A 308 14.01 0.49 11.32
N SER A 309 12.84 1.13 11.27
CA SER A 309 12.69 2.50 10.73
C SER A 309 11.92 3.43 11.66
N PHE A 310 11.84 3.15 12.95
CA PHE A 310 11.00 3.92 13.88
C PHE A 310 11.45 5.39 14.04
N HIS A 311 12.69 5.69 13.66
CA HIS A 311 13.24 7.04 13.65
C HIS A 311 12.92 7.83 12.38
N ASN A 312 12.50 7.16 11.30
CA ASN A 312 12.14 7.84 10.06
C ASN A 312 10.73 8.44 10.20
N PHE A 313 10.63 9.75 10.02
CA PHE A 313 9.39 10.49 10.24
C PHE A 313 8.26 10.01 9.32
N ASN A 314 8.54 9.89 8.01
CA ASN A 314 7.55 9.47 7.02
C ASN A 314 7.04 8.04 7.27
N ALA A 315 7.93 7.12 7.64
CA ALA A 315 7.55 5.76 8.04
C ALA A 315 6.63 5.78 9.28
N MET A 316 6.93 6.62 10.28
CA MET A 316 6.08 6.73 11.47
C MET A 316 4.72 7.38 11.19
N VAL A 317 4.66 8.38 10.30
CA VAL A 317 3.38 8.96 9.84
C VAL A 317 2.53 7.89 9.16
N MET A 318 3.13 7.12 8.25
CA MET A 318 2.44 6.01 7.57
C MET A 318 1.96 4.94 8.55
N PHE A 319 2.76 4.60 9.57
CA PHE A 319 2.37 3.68 10.63
C PHE A 319 1.11 4.15 11.38
N ILE A 320 1.05 5.43 11.76
CA ILE A 320 -0.11 6.00 12.46
C ILE A 320 -1.36 6.01 11.56
N GLN A 321 -1.19 6.35 10.28
CA GLN A 321 -2.30 6.30 9.30
C GLN A 321 -2.83 4.87 9.12
N LEU A 322 -1.94 3.89 9.04
CA LEU A 322 -2.32 2.48 8.97
C LEU A 322 -3.04 2.00 10.23
N GLU A 323 -2.57 2.36 11.44
CA GLU A 323 -3.28 2.01 12.67
C GLU A 323 -4.71 2.55 12.70
N ARG A 324 -4.94 3.77 12.20
CA ARG A 324 -6.30 4.35 12.10
C ARG A 324 -7.16 3.61 11.10
N ARG A 325 -6.64 3.36 9.89
CA ARG A 325 -7.37 2.66 8.83
C ARG A 325 -7.71 1.22 9.22
N GLU A 326 -6.80 0.53 9.91
CA GLU A 326 -7.06 -0.82 10.43
C GLU A 326 -8.19 -0.84 11.46
N GLU A 327 -8.32 0.20 12.28
CA GLU A 327 -9.37 0.31 13.31
C GLU A 327 -10.78 0.46 12.71
N GLU A 328 -10.87 1.04 11.52
CA GLU A 328 -12.09 1.17 10.72
C GLU A 328 -12.41 -0.15 10.00
N VAL A 329 -11.45 -0.65 9.21
CA VAL A 329 -11.61 -1.83 8.35
C VAL A 329 -11.88 -3.11 9.17
N TYR A 330 -11.19 -3.30 10.29
CA TYR A 330 -11.31 -4.51 11.11
C TYR A 330 -12.22 -4.34 12.33
N SER A 331 -13.05 -3.29 12.34
CA SER A 331 -13.97 -2.98 13.44
C SER A 331 -14.90 -4.14 13.80
N GLN A 332 -15.50 -4.80 12.80
CA GLN A 332 -16.39 -5.94 13.02
C GLN A 332 -15.66 -7.14 13.64
N GLN A 333 -14.45 -7.45 13.15
CA GLN A 333 -13.63 -8.52 13.72
C GLN A 333 -13.27 -8.22 15.18
N LYS A 334 -12.96 -6.96 15.49
CA LYS A 334 -12.68 -6.50 16.84
C LYS A 334 -13.89 -6.67 17.77
N MET A 335 -15.10 -6.42 17.27
CA MET A 335 -16.36 -6.69 17.99
C MET A 335 -16.57 -8.18 18.26
N GLU A 336 -16.34 -9.06 17.28
CA GLU A 336 -16.46 -10.51 17.46
C GLU A 336 -15.52 -11.02 18.55
N VAL A 337 -14.26 -10.58 18.53
CA VAL A 337 -13.24 -10.96 19.53
C VAL A 337 -13.60 -10.41 20.91
N PHE A 338 -14.15 -9.19 20.98
CA PHE A 338 -14.63 -8.61 22.22
C PHE A 338 -15.74 -9.46 22.87
N HIS A 339 -16.71 -9.91 22.08
CA HIS A 339 -17.77 -10.80 22.57
C HIS A 339 -17.23 -12.14 23.06
N GLU A 340 -16.19 -12.68 22.41
CA GLU A 340 -15.53 -13.89 22.89
C GLU A 340 -14.90 -13.70 24.29
N PHE A 341 -14.29 -12.54 24.56
CA PHE A 341 -13.79 -12.25 25.90
C PHE A 341 -14.89 -12.04 26.94
N LEU A 342 -16.07 -11.53 26.55
CA LEU A 342 -17.22 -11.49 27.46
C LEU A 342 -17.67 -12.90 27.83
N ASN A 343 -17.73 -13.83 26.87
CA ASN A 343 -18.04 -15.23 27.14
C ASN A 343 -17.03 -15.86 28.11
N TYR A 344 -15.76 -15.45 28.04
CA TYR A 344 -14.74 -15.93 28.97
C TYR A 344 -14.96 -15.46 30.41
N LEU A 345 -15.53 -14.27 30.64
CA LEU A 345 -15.89 -13.80 31.99
C LEU A 345 -16.99 -14.66 32.62
N ASP A 346 -17.89 -15.19 31.81
CA ASP A 346 -18.98 -16.05 32.24
C ASP A 346 -18.55 -17.54 32.36
N SER A 347 -17.31 -17.86 31.99
CA SER A 347 -16.76 -19.21 31.97
C SER A 347 -15.63 -19.41 33.00
N ASP A 348 -15.48 -20.62 33.53
CA ASP A 348 -14.38 -20.94 34.45
C ASP A 348 -13.01 -21.17 33.74
N ASN A 349 -12.92 -20.95 32.41
CA ASN A 349 -11.78 -21.42 31.60
C ASN A 349 -10.58 -20.47 31.58
N ILE A 350 -10.77 -19.16 31.78
CA ILE A 350 -9.69 -18.17 31.78
C ILE A 350 -9.70 -17.43 33.11
N ASP A 351 -8.51 -17.22 33.67
CA ASP A 351 -8.34 -16.37 34.85
C ASP A 351 -8.94 -14.98 34.57
N SER A 352 -10.00 -14.64 35.33
CA SER A 352 -10.78 -13.43 35.18
C SER A 352 -9.92 -12.17 35.24
N VAL A 353 -8.80 -12.19 35.97
CA VAL A 353 -7.83 -11.09 36.02
C VAL A 353 -7.26 -10.77 34.63
N ASN A 354 -6.92 -11.78 33.85
CA ASN A 354 -6.38 -11.60 32.50
C ASN A 354 -7.44 -11.08 31.54
N VAL A 355 -8.69 -11.50 31.71
CA VAL A 355 -9.81 -10.99 30.92
C VAL A 355 -10.07 -9.51 31.26
N TYR A 356 -10.04 -9.13 32.54
CA TYR A 356 -10.15 -7.72 32.94
C TYR A 356 -9.02 -6.85 32.39
N LYS A 357 -7.79 -7.37 32.33
CA LYS A 357 -6.66 -6.67 31.69
C LYS A 357 -6.88 -6.44 30.20
N VAL A 358 -7.46 -7.42 29.49
CA VAL A 358 -7.87 -7.25 28.09
C VAL A 358 -9.00 -6.22 27.97
N MET A 359 -9.99 -6.25 28.87
CA MET A 359 -11.07 -5.25 28.91
C MET A 359 -10.53 -3.83 29.10
N ALA A 360 -9.46 -3.66 29.88
CA ALA A 360 -8.80 -2.35 30.04
C ALA A 360 -8.22 -1.82 28.73
N GLU A 361 -7.74 -2.70 27.84
CA GLU A 361 -7.30 -2.30 26.49
C GLU A 361 -8.48 -1.87 25.61
N TYR A 362 -9.63 -2.55 25.71
CA TYR A 362 -10.85 -2.17 25.00
C TYR A 362 -11.47 -0.86 25.51
N LEU A 363 -11.25 -0.50 26.78
CA LEU A 363 -11.76 0.75 27.36
C LEU A 363 -11.29 1.99 26.58
N LYS A 364 -10.10 1.93 25.97
CA LYS A 364 -9.51 3.03 25.18
C LYS A 364 -10.30 3.37 23.92
N ASP A 365 -11.19 2.48 23.49
CA ASP A 365 -12.02 2.65 22.32
C ASP A 365 -13.46 2.99 22.75
N LYS A 366 -13.91 4.19 22.35
CA LYS A 366 -15.21 4.76 22.73
C LYS A 366 -16.38 3.84 22.38
N ARG A 367 -16.26 2.97 21.38
CA ARG A 367 -17.32 2.02 20.98
C ARG A 367 -17.59 0.97 22.06
N PHE A 368 -16.57 0.58 22.82
CA PHE A 368 -16.66 -0.45 23.85
C PHE A 368 -16.81 0.11 25.26
N GLU A 369 -16.55 1.41 25.47
CA GLU A 369 -16.50 2.06 26.78
C GLU A 369 -17.69 1.68 27.68
N LYS A 370 -18.92 1.85 27.19
CA LYS A 370 -20.14 1.56 27.96
C LYS A 370 -20.21 0.11 28.45
N GLN A 371 -19.82 -0.84 27.60
CA GLN A 371 -19.90 -2.27 27.94
C GLN A 371 -18.78 -2.66 28.90
N VAL A 372 -17.57 -2.16 28.66
CA VAL A 372 -16.40 -2.38 29.52
C VAL A 372 -16.58 -1.76 30.91
N VAL A 373 -17.15 -0.55 31.01
CA VAL A 373 -17.45 0.10 32.28
C VAL A 373 -18.39 -0.76 33.12
N LYS A 374 -19.44 -1.33 32.51
CA LYS A 374 -20.34 -2.26 33.20
C LYS A 374 -19.65 -3.52 33.69
N VAL A 375 -18.74 -4.08 32.89
CA VAL A 375 -17.90 -5.21 33.30
C VAL A 375 -17.10 -4.86 34.56
N PHE A 376 -16.48 -3.67 34.61
CA PHE A 376 -15.71 -3.24 35.79
C PHE A 376 -16.57 -2.85 37.00
N LEU A 377 -17.78 -2.33 36.78
CA LEU A 377 -18.74 -2.06 37.87
C LEU A 377 -19.21 -3.34 38.55
N ASN A 378 -19.45 -4.40 37.78
CA ASN A 378 -19.91 -5.69 38.30
C ASN A 378 -18.76 -6.61 38.74
N GLY A 379 -17.56 -6.39 38.22
CA GLY A 379 -16.38 -7.21 38.50
C GLY A 379 -15.71 -6.94 39.84
N SER A 380 -14.99 -7.95 40.32
CA SER A 380 -14.14 -7.91 41.51
C SER A 380 -12.70 -7.49 41.15
N VAL A 381 -12.53 -6.24 40.70
CA VAL A 381 -11.22 -5.67 40.37
C VAL A 381 -10.68 -4.89 41.56
N THR A 382 -9.41 -5.10 41.90
CA THR A 382 -8.75 -4.43 43.04
C THR A 382 -8.29 -3.03 42.69
N ARG A 383 -8.01 -2.21 43.70
CA ARG A 383 -7.45 -0.85 43.49
C ARG A 383 -6.12 -0.88 42.74
N GLU A 384 -5.21 -1.76 43.13
CA GLU A 384 -3.89 -1.91 42.48
C GLU A 384 -4.06 -2.22 40.99
N GLN A 385 -5.00 -3.09 40.62
CA GLN A 385 -5.30 -3.40 39.22
C GLN A 385 -5.82 -2.18 38.44
N PHE A 386 -6.72 -1.37 39.03
CA PHE A 386 -7.19 -0.14 38.39
C PHE A 386 -6.07 0.89 38.17
N GLU A 387 -5.12 0.98 39.11
CA GLU A 387 -3.97 1.87 39.04
C GLU A 387 -2.95 1.36 38.01
N ASP A 388 -2.55 0.09 38.08
CA ASP A 388 -1.58 -0.53 37.18
C ASP A 388 -2.03 -0.54 35.71
N TRP A 389 -3.33 -0.68 35.46
CA TRP A 389 -3.88 -0.68 34.10
C TRP A 389 -4.23 0.73 33.61
N GLY A 390 -4.00 1.79 34.42
CA GLY A 390 -4.22 3.18 34.05
C GLY A 390 -5.70 3.55 33.82
N ILE A 391 -6.64 2.72 34.29
CA ILE A 391 -8.08 2.90 34.05
C ILE A 391 -8.56 4.23 34.65
N LYS A 392 -8.13 4.53 35.89
CA LYS A 392 -8.55 5.74 36.59
C LYS A 392 -8.13 7.02 35.84
N GLU A 393 -6.88 7.08 35.38
CA GLU A 393 -6.37 8.23 34.63
C GLU A 393 -7.11 8.39 33.31
N HIS A 394 -7.34 7.30 32.59
CA HIS A 394 -8.10 7.30 31.35
C HIS A 394 -9.53 7.84 31.54
N LEU A 395 -10.28 7.32 32.53
CA LEU A 395 -11.65 7.76 32.81
C LEU A 395 -11.72 9.23 33.26
N LEU A 396 -10.72 9.71 34.01
CA LEU A 396 -10.67 11.11 34.45
C LEU A 396 -10.42 12.08 33.29
N ASN A 397 -9.61 11.66 32.31
CA ASN A 397 -9.26 12.44 31.13
C ASN A 397 -10.31 12.37 30.01
N SER A 398 -11.33 11.51 30.13
CA SER A 398 -12.44 11.48 29.18
C SER A 398 -13.20 12.81 29.17
N THR A 399 -13.47 13.33 27.97
CA THR A 399 -14.17 14.59 27.74
C THR A 399 -15.66 14.48 28.02
N GLU A 400 -16.25 13.31 27.78
CA GLU A 400 -17.67 13.02 28.02
C GLU A 400 -17.79 11.89 29.03
N LYS A 401 -18.43 12.16 30.18
CA LYS A 401 -18.58 11.17 31.26
C LYS A 401 -20.05 10.79 31.39
N SER A 402 -20.35 9.54 31.06
CA SER A 402 -21.67 8.95 31.34
C SER A 402 -21.85 8.72 32.85
N ASP A 403 -23.10 8.51 33.28
CA ASP A 403 -23.41 8.19 34.68
C ASP A 403 -22.66 6.92 35.14
N ASP A 404 -22.61 5.88 34.31
CA ASP A 404 -21.87 4.64 34.56
C ASP A 404 -20.36 4.91 34.76
N VAL A 405 -19.76 5.83 33.98
CA VAL A 405 -18.36 6.24 34.13
C VAL A 405 -18.13 6.95 35.47
N ASN A 406 -19.03 7.86 35.84
CA ASN A 406 -18.93 8.55 37.13
C ASN A 406 -19.09 7.58 38.30
N GLU A 407 -19.99 6.60 38.19
CA GLU A 407 -20.17 5.54 39.18
C GLU A 407 -18.90 4.69 39.34
N LEU A 408 -18.26 4.32 38.23
CA LEU A 408 -17.03 3.55 38.26
C LEU A 408 -15.88 4.34 38.90
N ILE A 409 -15.76 5.64 38.60
CA ILE A 409 -14.78 6.52 39.25
C ILE A 409 -14.99 6.55 40.77
N GLU A 410 -16.24 6.65 41.23
CA GLU A 410 -16.57 6.62 42.66
C GLU A 410 -16.31 5.25 43.30
N LYS A 411 -16.58 4.15 42.59
CA LYS A 411 -16.22 2.79 43.03
C LYS A 411 -14.70 2.69 43.26
N ILE A 412 -13.90 3.16 42.29
CA ILE A 412 -12.43 3.13 42.38
C ILE A 412 -11.91 3.96 43.57
N LYS A 413 -12.52 5.12 43.87
CA LYS A 413 -12.12 5.95 45.03
C LYS A 413 -12.41 5.31 46.39
N LYS A 414 -13.39 4.41 46.46
CA LYS A 414 -13.83 3.75 47.70
C LYS A 414 -13.05 2.48 48.03
N LEU A 415 -12.37 1.89 47.04
CA LEU A 415 -11.40 0.82 47.23
C LEU A 415 -10.10 1.35 47.84
#